data_AF-A0A3E0PPG8-F1
#
_entry.id   AF-A0A3E0PPG8-F1
#
_cell.length_a   1.000
_cell.length_b   1.000
_cell.length_c   1.000
_cell.angle_alpha   90.00
_cell.angle_beta   90.00
_cell.angle_gamma   90.00
#
_symmetry.space_group_name_H-M   'P 1'
#
loop_
_entity.id
_entity.type
_entity.pdbx_description
1 polymer ?
#
loop_
_entity_poly.entity_id
_entity_poly.type
_entity_poly.pdbx_seq_one_letter_code
_entity_poly.pdbx_strand_id
1 'polypeptide(L)'
;MTTTPLNDGRFRHESRCGVVRETTQPRLVRSCPQGACAKWVREHPLQAYASRPGAMLAHLLAELGIVQRQGCGCQNRARQMDDWGVEGCREHRAQIAAWLRTDLRRYGWRERLRAAVRAVRTGLAFRLNPFDLFTGLVDEAIRRAEQHSGESERLDDSAGRSSGQGATAG
;
A
#
# COMPACT_ATOMS: atom_id res chain seq x y z
N MET A 1 7.33 14.34 -7.56
CA MET A 1 8.39 14.42 -6.54
C MET A 1 8.29 15.82 -6.01
N THR A 2 7.95 15.95 -4.74
CA THR A 2 7.73 17.23 -4.09
C THR A 2 8.92 17.49 -3.19
N THR A 3 9.52 18.66 -3.27
CA THR A 3 10.61 19.06 -2.37
C THR A 3 10.08 20.19 -1.51
N THR A 4 10.04 19.96 -0.20
CA THR A 4 9.58 20.93 0.79
C THR A 4 10.77 21.37 1.65
N PRO A 5 11.09 22.66 1.72
CA PRO A 5 12.12 23.15 2.63
C PRO A 5 11.67 22.98 4.10
N LEU A 6 12.60 22.61 4.98
CA LEU A 6 12.40 22.54 6.43
C LEU A 6 13.07 23.75 7.11
N ASN A 7 12.62 24.11 8.31
CA ASN A 7 13.07 25.31 9.03
C ASN A 7 14.54 25.26 9.51
N ASP A 8 15.17 24.09 9.48
CA ASP A 8 16.54 23.84 9.92
C ASP A 8 17.56 23.80 8.77
N GLY A 9 17.16 24.28 7.58
CA GLY A 9 18.00 24.28 6.38
C GLY A 9 18.08 22.92 5.67
N ARG A 10 17.33 21.91 6.13
CA ARG A 10 17.15 20.64 5.41
C ARG A 10 16.02 20.73 4.39
N PHE A 11 16.00 19.78 3.48
CA PHE A 11 14.97 19.61 2.45
C PHE A 11 14.33 18.24 2.61
N ARG A 12 13.01 18.21 2.71
CA ARG A 12 12.20 17.00 2.65
C ARG A 12 11.88 16.70 1.20
N HIS A 13 12.33 15.54 0.71
CA HIS A 13 12.04 15.06 -0.64
C HIS A 13 11.04 13.93 -0.55
N GLU A 14 9.86 14.15 -1.13
CA GLU A 14 8.82 13.15 -1.24
C GLU A 14 8.80 12.60 -2.66
N SER A 15 9.20 11.34 -2.79
CA SER A 15 9.18 10.64 -4.07
C SER A 15 7.76 10.20 -4.45
N ARG A 16 7.52 9.95 -5.74
CA ARG A 16 6.24 9.41 -6.21
C ARG A 16 5.95 8.00 -5.68
N CYS A 17 6.96 7.31 -5.15
CA CYS A 17 6.86 6.00 -4.50
C CYS A 17 6.60 6.10 -2.97
N GLY A 18 6.32 7.29 -2.42
CA GLY A 18 6.03 7.48 -0.99
C GLY A 18 7.27 7.48 -0.09
N VAL A 19 8.47 7.25 -0.63
CA VAL A 19 9.73 7.36 0.12
C VAL A 19 10.01 8.83 0.39
N VAL A 20 10.16 9.15 1.68
CA VAL A 20 10.60 10.46 2.17
C VAL A 20 12.09 10.39 2.50
N ARG A 21 12.86 11.39 2.05
CA ARG A 21 14.27 11.57 2.47
C ARG A 21 14.52 13.01 2.85
N GLU A 22 15.23 13.21 3.95
CA GLU A 22 15.69 14.53 4.39
C GLU A 22 17.17 14.70 4.03
N THR A 23 17.52 15.80 3.36
CA THR A 23 18.91 16.09 2.98
C THR A 23 19.28 17.52 3.33
N THR A 24 20.56 17.79 3.56
CA THR A 24 21.09 19.13 3.85
C THR A 24 21.49 19.92 2.61
N GLN A 25 21.41 19.33 1.41
CA GLN A 25 21.83 19.99 0.17
C GLN A 25 20.64 20.21 -0.79
N PRO A 26 20.41 21.43 -1.30
CA PRO A 26 19.29 21.74 -2.21
C PRO A 26 19.40 21.08 -3.59
N ARG A 27 20.60 20.59 -3.95
CA ARG A 27 20.89 19.99 -5.25
C ARG A 27 21.66 18.69 -5.07
N LEU A 28 20.96 17.57 -4.98
CA LEU A 28 21.34 16.26 -5.56
C LEU A 28 20.40 15.16 -5.06
N VAL A 29 19.17 15.14 -5.55
CA VAL A 29 18.50 13.85 -5.83
C VAL A 29 18.02 13.90 -7.28
N ARG A 30 18.96 14.11 -8.20
CA ARG A 30 18.69 14.12 -9.66
C ARG A 30 18.25 12.77 -10.20
N SER A 31 18.35 11.72 -9.41
CA SER A 31 17.60 10.50 -9.64
C SER A 31 17.40 9.84 -8.29
N CYS A 32 16.15 9.54 -7.95
CA CYS A 32 15.94 8.27 -7.26
C CYS A 32 16.52 7.24 -8.24
N PRO A 33 17.60 6.50 -7.92
CA PRO A 33 18.15 5.54 -8.87
C PRO A 33 16.96 4.66 -9.23
N GLN A 34 16.52 4.71 -10.48
CA GLN A 34 15.25 4.06 -10.85
C GLN A 34 15.33 2.56 -10.52
N GLY A 35 16.53 1.99 -10.55
CA GLY A 35 16.85 0.66 -10.06
C GLY A 35 16.77 0.47 -8.54
N ALA A 36 17.04 1.48 -7.72
CA ALA A 36 16.97 1.40 -6.26
C ALA A 36 15.54 1.49 -5.73
N CYS A 37 14.65 2.38 -6.25
CA CYS A 37 13.22 2.32 -5.84
C CYS A 37 12.58 1.03 -6.38
N ALA A 38 12.90 0.57 -7.59
CA ALA A 38 12.41 -0.71 -8.10
C ALA A 38 12.93 -1.92 -7.32
N LYS A 39 14.18 -1.90 -6.85
CA LYS A 39 14.74 -2.94 -5.98
C LYS A 39 14.09 -2.91 -4.59
N TRP A 40 13.98 -1.74 -3.98
CA TRP A 40 13.36 -1.58 -2.67
C TRP A 40 11.88 -1.96 -2.65
N VAL A 41 11.09 -1.56 -3.66
CA VAL A 41 9.67 -1.97 -3.79
C VAL A 41 9.53 -3.48 -4.02
N ARG A 42 10.50 -4.11 -4.69
CA ARG A 42 10.53 -5.59 -4.81
C ARG A 42 10.85 -6.27 -3.48
N GLU A 43 11.72 -5.67 -2.68
CA GLU A 43 12.16 -6.22 -1.39
C GLU A 43 11.18 -5.92 -0.25
N HIS A 44 10.47 -4.78 -0.30
CA HIS A 44 9.59 -4.27 0.75
C HIS A 44 8.22 -3.80 0.21
N PRO A 45 7.50 -4.62 -0.57
CA PRO A 45 6.25 -4.20 -1.20
C PRO A 45 5.21 -3.78 -0.15
N LEU A 46 5.11 -4.50 0.97
CA LEU A 46 4.12 -4.22 2.02
C LEU A 46 4.33 -2.86 2.70
N GLN A 47 5.58 -2.38 2.82
CA GLN A 47 5.86 -1.05 3.37
C GLN A 47 5.55 0.07 2.38
N ALA A 48 5.73 -0.15 1.08
CA ALA A 48 5.34 0.84 0.06
C ALA A 48 3.81 1.01 -0.05
N TYR A 49 3.05 0.00 0.39
CA TYR A 49 1.58 -0.02 0.36
C TYR A 49 0.94 0.14 1.74
N ALA A 50 1.78 0.38 2.76
CA ALA A 50 1.44 0.37 4.17
C ALA A 50 0.12 1.07 4.48
N SER A 51 -0.15 2.24 3.92
CA SER A 51 -1.35 3.03 4.27
C SER A 51 -2.37 3.10 3.13
N ARG A 52 -2.17 2.34 2.05
CA ARG A 52 -2.86 2.50 0.77
C ARG A 52 -3.77 1.28 0.50
N PRO A 53 -5.04 1.33 0.90
CA PRO A 53 -5.93 0.16 0.83
C PRO A 53 -6.13 -0.35 -0.60
N GLY A 54 -6.14 0.53 -1.61
CA GLY A 54 -6.22 0.15 -3.01
C GLY A 54 -4.95 -0.53 -3.52
N ALA A 55 -3.79 -0.03 -3.13
CA ALA A 55 -2.51 -0.66 -3.46
C ALA A 55 -2.36 -2.04 -2.77
N MET A 56 -2.80 -2.15 -1.51
CA MET A 56 -2.83 -3.39 -0.77
C MET A 56 -3.76 -4.43 -1.41
N LEU A 57 -4.97 -4.01 -1.82
CA LEU A 57 -5.89 -4.87 -2.55
C LEU A 57 -5.28 -5.36 -3.88
N ALA A 58 -4.64 -4.47 -4.63
CA ALA A 58 -3.96 -4.84 -5.88
C ALA A 58 -2.84 -5.88 -5.64
N HIS A 59 -2.11 -5.75 -4.53
CA HIS A 59 -1.10 -6.72 -4.12
C HIS A 59 -1.72 -8.09 -3.81
N LEU A 60 -2.79 -8.14 -3.01
CA LEU A 60 -3.51 -9.39 -2.70
C LEU A 60 -4.03 -10.09 -3.96
N LEU A 61 -4.61 -9.33 -4.90
CA LEU A 61 -5.07 -9.87 -6.18
C LEU A 61 -3.91 -10.47 -6.99
N ALA A 62 -2.75 -9.79 -6.99
CA ALA A 62 -1.55 -10.30 -7.66
C ALA A 62 -1.00 -11.58 -7.02
N GLU A 63 -1.02 -11.69 -5.68
CA GLU A 63 -0.68 -12.93 -4.97
C GLU A 63 -1.57 -14.10 -5.40
N LEU A 64 -2.86 -13.83 -5.58
CA LEU A 64 -3.83 -14.80 -6.12
C LEU A 64 -3.65 -15.07 -7.62
N GLY A 65 -2.74 -14.37 -8.31
CA GLY A 65 -2.52 -14.49 -9.75
C GLY A 65 -3.60 -13.82 -10.61
N ILE A 66 -4.41 -12.96 -10.01
CA ILE A 66 -5.38 -12.11 -10.71
C ILE A 66 -4.62 -10.86 -11.17
N VAL A 67 -4.05 -10.94 -12.37
CA VAL A 67 -3.26 -9.85 -12.96
C VAL A 67 -4.19 -8.91 -13.73
N GLN A 68 -4.01 -7.60 -13.55
CA GLN A 68 -4.79 -6.59 -14.27
C GLN A 68 -4.70 -6.80 -15.78
N ARG A 69 -5.87 -6.86 -16.44
CA ARG A 69 -5.98 -6.87 -17.91
C ARG A 69 -6.25 -5.46 -18.43
N GLN A 70 -5.87 -5.23 -19.68
CA GLN A 70 -6.18 -3.99 -20.37
C GLN A 70 -7.70 -3.73 -20.33
N GLY A 71 -8.10 -2.52 -19.93
CA GLY A 71 -9.50 -2.11 -19.87
C GLY A 71 -10.31 -2.57 -18.65
N CYS A 72 -9.69 -3.13 -17.59
CA CYS A 72 -10.42 -3.46 -16.35
C CYS A 72 -10.71 -2.25 -15.46
N GLY A 73 -10.03 -1.11 -15.66
CA GLY A 73 -10.17 0.06 -14.78
C GLY A 73 -9.63 -0.14 -13.36
N CYS A 74 -9.00 -1.29 -13.08
CA CYS A 74 -8.52 -1.69 -11.76
C CYS A 74 -7.56 -0.67 -11.15
N GLN A 75 -6.66 -0.08 -11.95
CA GLN A 75 -5.72 0.93 -11.46
C GLN A 75 -6.42 2.23 -11.03
N ASN A 76 -7.46 2.67 -11.75
CA ASN A 76 -8.21 3.86 -11.37
C ASN A 76 -9.01 3.63 -10.09
N ARG A 77 -9.61 2.44 -9.95
CA ARG A 77 -10.31 2.05 -8.73
C ARG A 77 -9.38 1.92 -7.53
N ALA A 78 -8.19 1.34 -7.71
CA ALA A 78 -7.18 1.27 -6.65
C ALA A 78 -6.73 2.66 -6.20
N ARG A 79 -6.52 3.60 -7.13
CA ARG A 79 -6.23 5.00 -6.77
C ARG A 79 -7.39 5.64 -6.00
N GLN A 80 -8.62 5.44 -6.46
CA GLN A 80 -9.80 5.95 -5.76
C GLN A 80 -9.92 5.39 -4.33
N MET A 81 -9.61 4.11 -4.11
CA MET A 81 -9.54 3.53 -2.76
C MET A 81 -8.42 4.16 -1.92
N ASP A 82 -7.24 4.39 -2.50
CA ASP A 82 -6.15 5.06 -1.80
C ASP A 82 -6.52 6.50 -1.41
N ASP A 83 -7.23 7.21 -2.29
CA ASP A 83 -7.71 8.58 -2.05
C ASP A 83 -8.78 8.63 -0.95
N TRP A 84 -9.63 7.60 -0.87
CA TRP A 84 -10.61 7.44 0.21
C TRP A 84 -9.99 7.07 1.57
N GLY A 85 -8.80 6.47 1.56
CA GLY A 85 -8.19 5.92 2.77
C GLY A 85 -9.01 4.77 3.37
N VAL A 86 -8.65 4.39 4.60
CA VAL A 86 -9.23 3.24 5.32
C VAL A 86 -10.72 3.44 5.62
N GLU A 87 -11.09 4.61 6.16
CA GLU A 87 -12.48 4.90 6.53
C GLU A 87 -13.41 4.97 5.32
N GLY A 88 -13.01 5.70 4.26
CA GLY A 88 -13.82 5.75 3.05
C GLY A 88 -13.96 4.38 2.37
N CYS A 89 -12.93 3.52 2.44
CA CYS A 89 -13.06 2.14 1.97
C CYS A 89 -14.06 1.31 2.79
N ARG A 90 -14.22 1.56 4.09
CA ARG A 90 -15.24 0.90 4.94
C ARG A 90 -16.65 1.33 4.53
N GLU A 91 -16.86 2.63 4.31
CA GLU A 91 -18.14 3.18 3.86
C GLU A 91 -18.53 2.68 2.46
N HIS A 92 -17.56 2.62 1.55
CA HIS A 92 -17.76 2.19 0.16
C HIS A 92 -17.50 0.68 -0.08
N ARG A 93 -17.41 -0.12 0.98
CA ARG A 93 -17.06 -1.55 0.92
C ARG A 93 -17.91 -2.34 -0.08
N ALA A 94 -19.23 -2.17 -0.05
CA ALA A 94 -20.15 -2.87 -0.95
C ALA A 94 -19.93 -2.48 -2.43
N GLN A 95 -19.61 -1.20 -2.68
CA GLN A 95 -19.32 -0.68 -4.01
C GLN A 95 -18.01 -1.29 -4.57
N ILE A 96 -16.97 -1.37 -3.73
CA ILE A 96 -15.70 -1.99 -4.11
C ILE A 96 -15.89 -3.48 -4.42
N ALA A 97 -16.66 -4.20 -3.59
CA ALA A 97 -16.98 -5.60 -3.84
C ALA A 97 -17.77 -5.78 -5.16
N ALA A 98 -18.68 -4.87 -5.49
CA ALA A 98 -19.39 -4.88 -6.76
C ALA A 98 -18.47 -4.67 -7.98
N TRP A 99 -17.47 -3.79 -7.86
CA TRP A 99 -16.44 -3.62 -8.88
C TRP A 99 -15.64 -4.89 -9.10
N LEU A 100 -15.17 -5.53 -8.02
CA LEU A 100 -14.44 -6.79 -8.10
C LEU A 100 -15.27 -7.89 -8.76
N ARG A 101 -16.55 -8.05 -8.37
CA ARG A 101 -17.46 -9.02 -9.00
C ARG A 101 -17.62 -8.78 -10.50
N THR A 102 -17.76 -7.52 -10.90
CA THR A 102 -17.89 -7.12 -12.31
C THR A 102 -16.62 -7.42 -13.10
N ASP A 103 -15.46 -7.14 -12.52
CA ASP A 103 -14.17 -7.38 -13.17
C ASP A 103 -13.87 -8.88 -13.25
N LEU A 104 -14.19 -9.67 -12.22
CA LEU A 104 -13.99 -11.12 -12.22
C LEU A 104 -14.84 -11.87 -13.24
N ARG A 105 -15.98 -11.31 -13.67
CA ARG A 105 -16.73 -11.86 -14.82
C ARG A 105 -15.91 -11.86 -16.11
N ARG A 106 -14.91 -10.97 -16.23
CA ARG A 106 -14.01 -10.91 -17.39
C ARG A 106 -12.85 -11.90 -17.32
N TYR A 107 -12.61 -12.52 -16.16
CA TYR A 107 -11.59 -13.56 -16.01
C TYR A 107 -12.20 -14.93 -16.29
N GLY A 108 -11.47 -15.75 -17.05
CA GLY A 108 -11.86 -17.11 -17.40
C GLY A 108 -11.93 -18.02 -16.18
N TRP A 109 -12.62 -19.15 -16.35
CA TRP A 109 -12.77 -20.17 -15.31
C TRP A 109 -11.41 -20.72 -14.84
N ARG A 110 -10.41 -20.77 -15.72
CA ARG A 110 -9.06 -21.25 -15.41
C ARG A 110 -8.33 -20.33 -14.44
N GLU A 111 -8.45 -19.02 -14.62
CA GLU A 111 -7.86 -18.02 -13.73
C GLU A 111 -8.52 -18.06 -12.36
N ARG A 112 -9.86 -18.24 -12.31
CA ARG A 112 -10.58 -18.42 -11.04
C ARG A 112 -10.12 -19.67 -10.28
N LEU A 113 -9.93 -20.79 -10.98
CA LEU A 113 -9.44 -22.02 -10.37
C LEU A 113 -7.99 -21.86 -9.87
N ARG A 114 -7.11 -21.21 -10.64
CA ARG A 114 -5.74 -20.90 -10.19
C ARG A 114 -5.73 -20.01 -8.96
N ALA A 115 -6.58 -18.97 -8.94
CA ALA A 115 -6.71 -18.08 -7.80
C ALA A 115 -7.20 -18.84 -6.56
N ALA A 116 -8.17 -19.73 -6.71
CA ALA A 116 -8.65 -20.58 -5.62
C ALA A 116 -7.53 -21.49 -5.06
N VAL A 117 -6.79 -22.19 -5.92
CA VAL A 117 -5.66 -23.05 -5.50
C VAL A 117 -4.58 -22.25 -4.78
N ARG A 118 -4.26 -21.03 -5.26
CA ARG A 118 -3.29 -20.15 -4.60
C ARG A 118 -3.80 -19.64 -3.26
N ALA A 119 -5.07 -19.24 -3.17
CA ALA A 119 -5.68 -18.81 -1.91
C ALA A 119 -5.58 -19.89 -0.82
N VAL A 120 -5.76 -21.17 -1.19
CA VAL A 120 -5.58 -22.30 -0.26
C VAL A 120 -4.12 -22.41 0.18
N ARG A 121 -3.17 -22.32 -0.76
CA ARG A 121 -1.74 -22.41 -0.45
C ARG A 121 -1.22 -21.26 0.40
N THR A 122 -1.73 -20.04 0.22
CA THR A 122 -1.33 -18.87 1.00
C THR A 122 -2.05 -18.79 2.35
N GLY A 123 -2.95 -19.72 2.66
CA GLY A 123 -3.77 -19.72 3.87
C GLY A 123 -4.88 -18.66 3.87
N LEU A 124 -5.00 -17.86 2.80
CA LEU A 124 -6.06 -16.87 2.62
C LEU A 124 -7.44 -17.53 2.54
N ALA A 125 -7.53 -18.74 1.98
CA ALA A 125 -8.81 -19.47 1.88
C ALA A 125 -9.44 -19.78 3.25
N PHE A 126 -8.65 -19.87 4.32
CA PHE A 126 -9.17 -20.11 5.69
C PHE A 126 -9.57 -18.81 6.40
N ARG A 127 -9.19 -17.64 5.86
CA ARG A 127 -9.55 -16.32 6.40
C ARG A 127 -10.67 -15.64 5.60
N LEU A 128 -10.87 -16.06 4.35
CA LEU A 128 -11.91 -15.54 3.48
C LEU A 128 -13.21 -16.32 3.71
N ASN A 129 -14.32 -15.59 3.83
CA ASN A 129 -15.62 -16.23 3.99
C ASN A 129 -15.99 -16.94 2.67
N PRO A 130 -16.23 -18.27 2.67
CA PRO A 130 -16.46 -19.04 1.44
C PRO A 130 -17.69 -18.56 0.65
N PHE A 131 -18.63 -17.89 1.30
CA PHE A 131 -19.85 -17.37 0.69
C PHE A 131 -19.72 -15.90 0.23
N ASP A 132 -18.66 -15.19 0.61
CA ASP A 132 -18.39 -13.85 0.11
C ASP A 132 -16.90 -13.54 0.00
N LEU A 133 -16.26 -14.18 -0.97
CA LEU A 133 -14.83 -14.06 -1.25
C LEU A 133 -14.39 -12.60 -1.45
N PHE A 134 -15.18 -11.83 -2.20
CA PHE A 134 -14.77 -10.48 -2.63
C PHE A 134 -14.81 -9.50 -1.48
N THR A 135 -15.86 -9.58 -0.67
CA THR A 135 -15.98 -8.71 0.47
C THR A 135 -14.91 -9.04 1.51
N GLY A 136 -14.60 -10.33 1.73
CA GLY A 136 -13.49 -10.73 2.59
C GLY A 136 -12.11 -10.26 2.10
N LEU A 137 -11.89 -10.21 0.77
CA LEU A 137 -10.64 -9.67 0.22
C LEU A 137 -10.49 -8.16 0.46
N VAL A 138 -11.58 -7.41 0.34
CA VAL A 138 -11.60 -5.97 0.63
C VAL A 138 -11.33 -5.74 2.11
N ASP A 139 -11.97 -6.50 3.00
CA ASP A 139 -11.73 -6.40 4.44
C ASP A 139 -10.28 -6.70 4.81
N GLU A 140 -9.71 -7.76 4.24
CA GLU A 140 -8.32 -8.11 4.49
C GLU A 140 -7.36 -7.03 3.99
N ALA A 141 -7.67 -6.39 2.85
CA ALA A 141 -6.87 -5.27 2.35
C ALA A 141 -6.94 -4.06 3.29
N ILE A 142 -8.14 -3.69 3.75
CA ILE A 142 -8.38 -2.59 4.71
C ILE A 142 -7.66 -2.89 6.03
N ARG A 143 -7.82 -4.11 6.57
CA ARG A 143 -7.19 -4.55 7.82
C ARG A 143 -5.68 -4.48 7.75
N ARG A 144 -5.06 -4.92 6.65
CA ARG A 144 -3.60 -4.81 6.45
C ARG A 144 -3.16 -3.35 6.33
N ALA A 145 -3.91 -2.51 5.60
CA ALA A 145 -3.60 -1.09 5.49
C ALA A 145 -3.67 -0.39 6.86
N GLU A 146 -4.67 -0.70 7.68
CA GLU A 146 -4.82 -0.14 9.02
C GLU A 146 -3.67 -0.53 9.96
N GLN A 147 -3.26 -1.80 9.95
CA GLN A 147 -2.11 -2.27 10.77
C GLN A 147 -0.82 -1.52 10.47
N HIS A 148 -0.66 -1.10 9.22
CA HIS A 148 0.54 -0.42 8.76
C HIS A 148 0.46 1.11 8.90
N SER A 149 -0.75 1.70 8.89
CA SER A 149 -0.93 3.13 9.23
C SER A 149 -0.52 3.44 10.67
N GLY A 150 -0.87 2.58 11.63
CA GLY A 150 -0.49 2.77 13.04
C GLY A 150 1.00 2.52 13.33
N GLU A 151 1.72 1.82 12.45
CA GLU A 151 3.17 1.61 12.55
C GLU A 151 3.94 2.89 12.18
N SER A 152 3.48 3.63 11.16
CA SER A 152 4.09 4.90 10.74
C SER A 152 4.02 5.96 11.83
N GLU A 153 2.91 6.07 12.55
CA GLU A 153 2.77 7.03 13.66
C GLU A 153 3.73 6.72 14.83
N ARG A 154 3.94 5.44 15.15
CA ARG A 154 4.88 5.04 16.22
C ARG A 154 6.34 5.31 15.88
N LEU A 155 6.70 5.25 14.60
CA LEU A 155 8.06 5.54 14.14
C LEU A 155 8.39 7.03 14.25
N ASP A 156 7.42 7.90 14.01
CA ASP A 156 7.60 9.36 14.14
C ASP A 156 7.76 9.79 15.61
N ASP A 157 7.02 9.20 16.55
CA ASP A 157 7.17 9.44 17.99
C ASP A 157 8.53 8.95 18.54
N SER A 158 9.04 7.86 17.98
CA SER A 158 10.33 7.28 18.38
C SER A 158 11.51 8.17 17.96
N ALA A 159 11.40 8.86 16.83
CA ALA A 159 12.42 9.82 16.36
C ALA A 159 12.42 11.13 17.17
N GLY A 160 11.26 11.57 17.66
CA GLY A 160 11.14 12.79 18.47
C GLY A 160 11.78 12.72 19.86
N ARG A 161 11.92 11.51 20.43
CA ARG A 161 12.43 11.33 21.81
C ARG A 161 13.96 11.23 21.92
N SER A 162 14.69 11.17 20.80
CA SER A 162 16.16 11.03 20.77
C SER A 162 16.95 12.34 20.91
N SER A 163 16.31 13.51 20.89
CA SER A 163 17.02 14.80 20.84
C SER A 163 17.21 15.51 22.20
N GLY A 164 16.86 14.86 23.32
CA GLY A 164 16.77 15.51 24.64
C GLY A 164 17.78 15.08 25.72
N GLN A 165 18.66 14.10 25.48
CA GLN A 165 19.61 13.61 26.50
C GLN A 165 21.04 14.03 26.15
N GLY A 166 21.41 15.25 26.55
CA GLY A 166 22.78 15.73 26.34
C GLY A 166 23.06 17.12 26.90
N ALA A 167 22.58 17.45 28.11
CA ALA A 167 22.99 18.67 28.80
C ALA A 167 22.74 18.59 30.32
N THR A 168 23.60 17.88 31.04
CA THR A 168 23.92 18.04 32.49
C THR A 168 25.09 17.08 32.73
N ALA A 169 26.18 17.36 33.44
CA ALA A 169 26.69 18.46 34.23
C ALA A 169 28.25 18.42 34.04
N GLY A 170 29.03 19.47 34.28
CA GLY A 170 29.29 20.10 35.57
C GLY A 170 30.76 19.88 35.91
#